data_AF-A0A0G4MPK2-F1
#
_entry.id   AF-A0A0G4MPK2-F1
#
_cell.length_a   1.000
_cell.length_b   1.000
_cell.length_c   1.000
_cell.angle_alpha   90.00
_cell.angle_beta   90.00
_cell.angle_gamma   90.00
#
_symmetry.space_group_name_H-M   'P 1'
#
loop_
_entity.id
_entity.type
_entity.pdbx_description
1 polymer ?
#
loop_
_entity_poly.entity_id
_entity_poly.type
_entity_poly.pdbx_seq_one_letter_code
_entity_poly.pdbx_strand_id
1 'polypeptide(L)'
;AIAIDPTNHILYSNRSAAYASKKDWDHALEDAEKTVEIKPDWAKGWGRKGTALYGQGDLLGAHDAYEEGLKKDPNNAGLKKDLASTKRAMEQETG
;
A
#
# COMPACT_ATOMS: atom_id res chain seq x y z
N ALA A 1 14.60 -12.58 11.06
CA ALA A 1 14.86 -11.28 10.41
C ALA A 1 14.09 -10.15 11.09
N ILE A 2 12.76 -10.15 11.11
CA ILE A 2 11.97 -9.07 11.76
C ILE A 2 12.10 -9.06 13.29
N ALA A 3 12.27 -10.22 13.92
CA ALA A 3 12.59 -10.31 15.35
C ALA A 3 13.97 -9.71 15.73
N ILE A 4 14.82 -9.39 14.76
CA ILE A 4 16.18 -8.87 14.97
C ILE A 4 16.20 -7.34 14.78
N ASP A 5 15.36 -6.80 13.91
CA ASP A 5 15.18 -5.36 13.73
C ASP A 5 13.70 -5.04 13.41
N PRO A 6 12.87 -4.83 14.45
CA PRO A 6 11.45 -4.54 14.28
C PRO A 6 11.19 -3.13 13.76
N THR A 7 12.23 -2.32 13.54
CA THR A 7 12.13 -0.92 13.06
C THR A 7 12.51 -0.78 11.59
N ASN A 8 12.86 -1.88 10.92
CA ASN A 8 13.21 -1.85 9.52
C ASN A 8 11.97 -1.89 8.62
N HIS A 9 11.40 -0.72 8.36
CA HIS A 9 10.27 -0.52 7.43
C HIS A 9 10.50 -1.16 6.04
N ILE A 10 11.75 -1.32 5.59
CA ILE A 10 12.05 -1.96 4.29
C ILE A 10 11.73 -3.47 4.34
N LEU A 11 12.03 -4.13 5.47
CA LEU A 11 11.72 -5.57 5.63
C LEU A 11 10.22 -5.82 5.61
N TYR A 12 9.45 -5.01 6.34
CA TYR A 12 7.98 -5.09 6.30
C TYR A 12 7.44 -4.77 4.90
N SER A 13 7.92 -3.73 4.23
CA SER A 13 7.49 -3.43 2.84
C SER A 13 7.80 -4.58 1.87
N ASN A 14 8.94 -5.24 2.00
CA ASN A 14 9.31 -6.36 1.13
C ASN A 14 8.46 -7.60 1.43
N ARG A 15 8.18 -7.86 2.71
CA ARG A 15 7.32 -8.99 3.12
C ARG A 15 5.86 -8.75 2.73
N SER A 16 5.35 -7.53 2.90
CA SER A 16 4.05 -7.08 2.37
C SER A 16 3.93 -7.38 0.87
N ALA A 17 4.94 -7.01 0.09
CA ALA A 17 4.95 -7.27 -1.35
C ALA A 17 4.95 -8.76 -1.70
N ALA A 18 5.62 -9.59 -0.89
CA ALA A 18 5.66 -11.03 -1.06
C ALA A 18 4.33 -11.71 -0.67
N TYR A 19 3.62 -11.19 0.33
CA TYR A 19 2.26 -11.63 0.65
C TYR A 19 1.27 -11.21 -0.45
N ALA A 20 1.36 -9.96 -0.91
CA ALA A 20 0.57 -9.44 -2.02
C ALA A 20 0.74 -10.28 -3.31
N SER A 21 1.96 -10.71 -3.65
CA SER A 21 2.17 -11.57 -4.83
C SER A 21 1.54 -12.95 -4.70
N LYS A 22 1.31 -13.42 -3.47
CA LYS A 22 0.56 -14.64 -3.14
C LYS A 22 -0.94 -14.41 -3.01
N LYS A 23 -1.42 -13.18 -3.20
CA LYS A 23 -2.80 -12.74 -2.94
C LYS A 23 -3.24 -12.93 -1.48
N ASP A 24 -2.26 -12.99 -0.57
CA ASP A 24 -2.49 -13.01 0.86
C ASP A 24 -2.58 -11.56 1.34
N TRP A 25 -3.72 -10.93 1.09
CA TRP A 25 -3.87 -9.50 1.25
C TRP A 25 -3.93 -9.05 2.71
N ASP A 26 -4.42 -9.91 3.60
CA ASP A 26 -4.52 -9.63 5.03
C ASP A 26 -3.12 -9.44 5.64
N HIS A 27 -2.22 -10.40 5.42
CA HIS A 27 -0.83 -10.27 5.88
C HIS A 27 -0.06 -9.19 5.12
N ALA A 28 -0.40 -8.97 3.84
CA ALA A 28 0.19 -7.86 3.08
C ALA A 28 -0.17 -6.50 3.69
N LEU A 29 -1.42 -6.35 4.15
CA LEU A 29 -1.91 -5.14 4.80
C LEU A 29 -1.23 -4.94 6.15
N GLU A 30 -1.19 -5.95 7.01
CA GLU A 30 -0.54 -5.87 8.32
C GLU A 30 0.90 -5.34 8.22
N ASP A 31 1.68 -5.89 7.28
CA ASP A 31 3.04 -5.44 7.02
C ASP A 31 3.12 -4.04 6.42
N ALA A 32 2.19 -3.68 5.55
CA ALA A 32 2.13 -2.35 4.97
C ALA A 32 1.78 -1.29 6.02
N GLU A 33 0.86 -1.61 6.94
CA GLU A 33 0.52 -0.76 8.08
C GLU A 33 1.70 -0.56 9.00
N LYS A 34 2.43 -1.63 9.31
CA LYS A 34 3.66 -1.51 10.10
C LYS A 34 4.72 -0.66 9.40
N THR A 35 4.81 -0.75 8.08
CA THR A 35 5.71 0.08 7.28
C THR A 35 5.39 1.57 7.44
N VAL A 36 4.11 1.97 7.34
CA VAL A 36 3.71 3.39 7.45
C VAL A 36 3.70 3.89 8.91
N GLU A 37 3.51 3.00 9.90
CA GLU A 37 3.68 3.33 11.31
C GLU A 37 5.14 3.69 11.63
N ILE A 38 6.08 2.89 11.13
CA ILE A 38 7.52 3.09 11.35
C ILE A 38 8.05 4.28 10.54
N LYS A 39 7.63 4.41 9.28
CA LYS A 39 8.16 5.41 8.34
C LYS A 39 7.03 6.09 7.54
N PRO A 40 6.26 7.00 8.18
CA PRO A 40 5.08 7.63 7.56
C PRO A 40 5.41 8.60 6.42
N ASP A 41 6.65 9.08 6.33
CA ASP A 41 7.14 9.95 5.26
C ASP A 41 7.61 9.18 4.01
N TRP A 42 7.55 7.85 4.02
CA TRP A 42 7.99 7.03 2.91
C TRP A 42 6.85 6.63 1.99
N ALA A 43 6.77 7.28 0.83
CA ALA A 43 5.73 7.07 -0.18
C ALA A 43 5.53 5.59 -0.59
N LYS A 44 6.61 4.80 -0.62
CA LYS A 44 6.53 3.38 -0.99
C LYS A 44 5.71 2.56 0.03
N GLY A 45 5.78 2.88 1.33
CA GLY A 45 4.99 2.20 2.36
C GLY A 45 3.49 2.40 2.13
N TRP A 46 3.10 3.64 1.84
CA TRP A 46 1.73 3.97 1.44
C TRP A 46 1.28 3.24 0.17
N GLY A 47 2.17 3.11 -0.82
CA GLY A 47 1.93 2.28 -2.00
C GLY A 47 1.67 0.81 -1.67
N ARG A 48 2.41 0.22 -0.71
CA ARG A 48 2.15 -1.15 -0.24
C ARG A 48 0.77 -1.26 0.40
N LYS A 49 0.40 -0.28 1.24
CA LYS A 49 -0.89 -0.26 1.92
C LYS A 49 -2.03 -0.18 0.90
N GLY A 50 -1.92 0.71 -0.07
CA GLY A 50 -2.90 0.83 -1.15
C GLY A 50 -3.05 -0.46 -1.96
N THR A 51 -1.94 -1.14 -2.30
CA THR A 51 -2.00 -2.41 -3.04
C THR A 51 -2.68 -3.53 -2.25
N ALA A 52 -2.43 -3.61 -0.93
CA ALA A 52 -3.06 -4.62 -0.09
C ALA A 52 -4.58 -4.38 0.01
N LEU A 53 -5.00 -3.14 0.29
CA LEU A 53 -6.41 -2.74 0.37
C LEU A 53 -7.15 -2.95 -0.96
N TYR A 54 -6.51 -2.59 -2.07
CA TYR A 54 -7.07 -2.84 -3.41
C TYR A 54 -7.29 -4.34 -3.63
N GLY A 55 -6.34 -5.18 -3.21
CA GLY A 55 -6.47 -6.64 -3.30
C GLY A 55 -7.59 -7.22 -2.43
N GLN A 56 -7.87 -6.61 -1.28
CA GLN A 56 -9.02 -6.96 -0.41
C GLN A 56 -10.37 -6.47 -0.97
N GLY A 57 -10.36 -5.61 -2.00
CA GLY A 57 -11.56 -4.95 -2.51
C GLY A 57 -11.95 -3.69 -1.74
N ASP A 58 -11.15 -3.24 -0.77
CA ASP A 58 -11.35 -1.93 -0.13
C ASP A 58 -10.75 -0.83 -1.02
N LEU A 59 -11.50 -0.51 -2.07
CA LEU A 59 -11.07 0.50 -3.05
C LEU A 59 -10.99 1.90 -2.46
N LEU A 60 -11.83 2.23 -1.48
CA LEU A 60 -11.79 3.53 -0.79
C LEU A 60 -10.53 3.64 0.07
N GLY A 61 -10.22 2.62 0.87
CA GLY A 61 -8.98 2.59 1.64
C GLY A 61 -7.75 2.61 0.74
N ALA A 62 -7.79 1.90 -0.40
CA ALA A 62 -6.71 1.92 -1.37
C ALA A 62 -6.47 3.32 -1.96
N HIS A 63 -7.55 3.99 -2.36
CA HIS A 63 -7.53 5.37 -2.85
C HIS A 63 -6.83 6.30 -1.85
N ASP A 64 -7.27 6.28 -0.60
CA ASP A 64 -6.76 7.16 0.44
C ASP A 64 -5.28 6.89 0.74
N ALA A 65 -4.88 5.62 0.77
CA ALA A 65 -3.48 5.24 0.94
C ALA A 65 -2.59 5.75 -0.21
N TYR A 66 -3.04 5.63 -1.47
CA TYR A 66 -2.29 6.15 -2.61
C TYR A 66 -2.20 7.68 -2.62
N GLU A 67 -3.26 8.38 -2.22
CA GLU A 67 -3.23 9.84 -2.07
C GLU A 67 -2.25 10.27 -0.96
N GLU A 68 -2.24 9.60 0.19
CA GLU A 68 -1.24 9.86 1.23
C GLU A 68 0.19 9.63 0.73
N GLY A 69 0.42 8.57 -0.04
CA GLY A 69 1.72 8.33 -0.67
C GLY A 69 2.14 9.45 -1.62
N LEU A 70 1.21 9.95 -2.44
CA LEU A 70 1.44 11.08 -3.35
C LEU A 70 1.63 12.41 -2.62
N LYS A 71 1.05 12.60 -1.43
CA LYS A 71 1.39 13.76 -0.59
C LYS A 71 2.86 13.74 -0.16
N LYS A 72 3.47 12.55 -0.01
CA LYS A 72 4.91 12.42 0.34
C LYS A 72 5.82 12.50 -0.88
N ASP A 73 5.41 11.89 -2.00
CA ASP A 73 6.12 11.94 -3.28
C ASP A 73 5.14 12.25 -4.42
N PRO A 74 4.88 13.54 -4.71
CA PRO A 74 3.91 13.95 -5.72
C PRO A 74 4.28 13.56 -7.15
N ASN A 75 5.53 13.15 -7.40
CA ASN A 75 6.02 12.79 -8.72
C ASN A 75 6.09 11.29 -8.94
N ASN A 76 5.65 10.48 -7.97
CA ASN A 76 5.67 9.03 -8.07
C ASN A 76 4.73 8.51 -9.17
N ALA A 77 5.29 8.12 -10.31
CA ALA A 77 4.51 7.63 -11.44
C ALA A 77 3.74 6.33 -11.13
N GLY A 78 4.31 5.46 -10.27
CA GLY A 78 3.65 4.23 -9.83
C GLY A 78 2.38 4.53 -9.05
N LEU A 79 2.47 5.36 -8.01
CA LEU A 79 1.29 5.73 -7.21
C LEU A 79 0.22 6.46 -8.02
N LYS A 80 0.61 7.32 -8.97
CA LYS A 80 -0.36 7.97 -9.87
C LYS A 80 -1.13 6.94 -10.71
N LYS A 81 -0.42 5.93 -11.23
CA LYS A 81 -1.03 4.85 -12.02
C LYS A 81 -1.97 4.00 -11.16
N ASP A 82 -1.54 3.64 -9.96
CA ASP A 82 -2.33 2.80 -9.05
C ASP A 82 -3.58 3.55 -8.55
N LEU A 83 -3.46 4.83 -8.21
CA LEU A 83 -4.60 5.69 -7.87
C LEU A 83 -5.59 5.82 -9.03
N ALA A 84 -5.11 6.06 -10.26
CA ALA A 84 -5.96 6.14 -11.44
C ALA A 84 -6.69 4.81 -11.72
N SER A 85 -6.02 3.69 -11.50
CA SER A 85 -6.63 2.36 -11.65
C SER A 85 -7.71 2.13 -10.59
N THR A 86 -7.45 2.56 -9.35
CA THR A 86 -8.40 2.50 -8.24
C THR A 86 -9.65 3.34 -8.50
N LYS A 87 -9.49 4.59 -8.96
CA LYS A 87 -10.63 5.45 -9.32
C LYS A 87 -11.54 4.83 -10.38
N ARG A 88 -10.94 4.23 -11.42
CA ARG A 88 -11.70 3.52 -12.46
C ARG A 88 -12.45 2.30 -11.93
N ALA A 89 -11.84 1.53 -11.02
CA ALA A 89 -12.50 0.39 -10.41
C ALA A 89 -13.71 0.84 -9.57
N MET A 90 -13.57 1.91 -8.78
CA MET A 90 -14.67 2.47 -7.99
C MET A 90 -15.83 2.94 -8.87
N GLU A 91 -15.54 3.64 -9.98
CA GLU A 91 -16.57 4.10 -10.93
C GLU A 91 -17.35 2.92 -11.53
N GLN A 92 -16.69 1.80 -11.82
CA GLN A 92 -17.31 0.60 -12.38
C GLN A 92 -18.20 -0.15 -11.39
N GLU A 93 -17.96 -0.03 -10.08
CA GLU A 93 -18.82 -0.63 -9.04
C GLU A 93 -20.09 0.19 -8.78
N THR A 94 -20.07 1.48 -9.14
CA THR A 94 -21.18 2.42 -8.90
C THR A 94 -22.18 2.55 -10.06
N GLY A 95 -21.89 1.95 -11.21
CA GLY A 95 -22.72 2.01 -12.43
C GLY A 95 -23.51 0.72 -12.67
#